data_AF-A0A3G9G1I0-F1
#
_entry.id   AF-A0A3G9G1I0-F1
#
_cell.length_a   1.000
_cell.length_b   1.000
_cell.length_c   1.000
_cell.angle_alpha   90.00
_cell.angle_beta   90.00
_cell.angle_gamma   90.00
#
_symmetry.space_group_name_H-M   'P 1'
#
loop_
_entity.id
_entity.type
_entity.pdbx_description
1 polymer ?
#
loop_
_entity_poly.entity_id
_entity_poly.type
_entity_poly.pdbx_seq_one_letter_code
_entity_poly.pdbx_strand_id
1 'polypeptide(L)'
;MTWTVFGKVRARETDEGIELFIDGLTTQAKYYKPLVYEFFRKEWRGARPAWGDYAVEIRMEHVGDPPWMDLDNLAKALLDAIKGFVFHDDSQVARLLVERFEGEREQIHIRVYALKR
;
A
#
# COMPACT_ATOMS: atom_id res chain seq x y z
N MET A 1 -6.64 -3.12 -17.10
CA MET A 1 -7.02 -2.10 -16.09
C MET A 1 -6.03 -0.96 -16.12
N THR A 2 -6.50 0.28 -15.99
CA THR A 2 -5.72 1.52 -16.18
C THR A 2 -5.17 2.04 -14.85
N TRP A 3 -3.95 2.59 -14.86
CA TRP A 3 -3.36 3.25 -13.69
C TRP A 3 -3.94 4.65 -13.48
N THR A 4 -4.34 4.95 -12.25
CA THR A 4 -4.60 6.31 -11.76
C THR A 4 -3.36 6.79 -11.02
N VAL A 5 -2.90 8.01 -11.30
CA VAL A 5 -1.63 8.56 -10.78
C VAL A 5 -1.86 9.93 -10.18
N PHE A 6 -1.31 10.18 -8.98
CA PHE A 6 -1.26 11.51 -8.36
C PHE A 6 0.00 11.67 -7.52
N GLY A 7 0.83 12.66 -7.85
CA GLY A 7 2.09 12.89 -7.16
C GLY A 7 2.97 11.63 -7.19
N LYS A 8 3.31 11.10 -6.01
CA LYS A 8 4.13 9.89 -5.84
C LYS A 8 3.33 8.60 -5.78
N VAL A 9 2.00 8.66 -5.86
CA VAL A 9 1.12 7.52 -5.66
C VAL A 9 0.47 7.14 -6.97
N ARG A 10 0.50 5.86 -7.31
CA ARG A 10 -0.32 5.30 -8.40
C ARG A 10 -1.04 4.06 -7.92
N ALA A 11 -2.27 3.87 -8.38
CA ALA A 11 -3.03 2.66 -8.08
C ALA A 11 -3.81 2.18 -9.31
N ARG A 12 -4.14 0.90 -9.32
CA ARG A 12 -5.11 0.32 -10.25
C ARG A 12 -5.95 -0.72 -9.54
N GLU A 13 -7.15 -0.92 -10.05
CA GLU A 13 -7.89 -2.14 -9.75
C GLU A 13 -7.26 -3.31 -10.51
N THR A 14 -7.38 -4.48 -9.89
CA THR A 14 -7.00 -5.79 -10.41
C THR A 14 -8.23 -6.69 -10.31
N ASP A 15 -8.22 -7.86 -10.93
CA ASP A 15 -9.33 -8.81 -10.80
C ASP A 15 -9.53 -9.32 -9.36
N GLU A 16 -8.50 -9.21 -8.51
CA GLU A 16 -8.50 -9.71 -7.13
C GLU A 16 -8.71 -8.61 -6.07
N GLY A 17 -8.48 -7.34 -6.44
CA GLY A 17 -8.50 -6.23 -5.50
C GLY A 17 -7.78 -4.99 -6.04
N ILE A 18 -6.94 -4.36 -5.22
CA ILE A 18 -6.22 -3.13 -5.57
C ILE A 18 -4.70 -3.32 -5.48
N GLU A 19 -3.99 -2.68 -6.40
CA GLU A 19 -2.53 -2.56 -6.41
C GLU A 19 -2.15 -1.09 -6.33
N LEU A 20 -1.22 -0.75 -5.43
CA LEU A 20 -0.75 0.61 -5.15
C LEU A 20 0.78 0.64 -5.19
N PHE A 21 1.34 1.67 -5.81
CA PHE A 21 2.76 2.01 -5.69
C PHE A 21 2.92 3.40 -5.08
N ILE A 22 3.95 3.56 -4.25
CA ILE A 22 4.41 4.85 -3.72
C ILE A 22 5.89 5.01 -4.07
N ASP A 23 6.21 6.03 -4.86
CA ASP A 23 7.57 6.28 -5.33
C ASP A 23 8.46 6.87 -4.22
N GLY A 24 9.63 6.26 -4.05
CA GLY A 24 10.66 6.64 -3.08
C GLY A 24 10.50 5.97 -1.70
N LEU A 25 11.63 5.83 -1.02
CA LEU A 25 11.70 5.33 0.35
C LEU A 25 12.03 6.44 1.33
N THR A 26 11.51 6.32 2.55
CA THR A 26 11.91 7.19 3.65
C THR A 26 11.79 6.47 4.97
N THR A 27 12.69 6.79 5.91
CA THR A 27 12.62 6.29 7.29
C THR A 27 11.53 7.00 8.12
N GLN A 28 10.93 8.08 7.59
CA GLN A 28 9.88 8.82 8.27
C GLN A 28 8.50 8.22 7.99
N ALA A 29 8.05 7.26 8.81
CA ALA A 29 6.76 6.59 8.69
C ALA A 29 5.55 7.54 8.46
N LYS A 30 5.53 8.70 9.13
CA LYS A 30 4.47 9.72 9.00
C LYS A 30 4.35 10.33 7.59
N TYR A 31 5.34 10.14 6.73
CA TYR A 31 5.38 10.68 5.38
C TYR A 31 4.34 10.05 4.45
N TYR A 32 4.05 8.77 4.63
CA TYR A 32 3.21 8.02 3.68
C TYR A 32 1.73 8.38 3.76
N LYS A 33 1.20 8.61 4.96
CA LYS A 33 -0.24 8.84 5.18
C LYS A 33 -0.80 10.04 4.42
N PRO A 34 -0.17 11.24 4.44
CA PRO A 34 -0.65 12.38 3.65
C PRO A 34 -0.68 12.10 2.15
N LEU A 35 0.34 11.44 1.59
CA LEU A 35 0.41 11.12 0.16
C LEU A 35 -0.75 10.23 -0.27
N VAL A 36 -0.96 9.15 0.47
CA VAL A 36 -2.04 8.18 0.22
C VAL A 36 -3.40 8.84 0.39
N TYR A 37 -3.57 9.63 1.46
CA TYR A 37 -4.81 10.37 1.71
C TYR A 37 -5.17 11.33 0.57
N GLU A 38 -4.20 12.12 0.11
CA GLU A 38 -4.44 13.06 -0.99
C GLU A 38 -4.80 12.33 -2.30
N PHE A 39 -4.11 11.25 -2.63
CA PHE A 39 -4.41 10.41 -3.79
C PHE A 39 -5.85 9.87 -3.73
N PHE A 40 -6.23 9.20 -2.63
CA PHE A 40 -7.55 8.60 -2.51
C PHE A 40 -8.68 9.63 -2.46
N ARG A 41 -8.42 10.79 -1.86
CA ARG A 41 -9.39 11.88 -1.79
C ARG A 41 -9.60 12.55 -3.14
N LYS A 42 -8.53 12.90 -3.85
CA LYS A 42 -8.59 13.76 -5.04
C LYS A 42 -8.85 12.94 -6.30
N GLU A 43 -8.13 11.84 -6.51
CA GLU A 43 -8.10 11.15 -7.81
C GLU A 43 -8.76 9.77 -7.81
N TRP A 44 -8.74 9.02 -6.71
CA TRP A 44 -9.26 7.65 -6.73
C TRP A 44 -10.79 7.60 -6.88
N ARG A 45 -11.25 6.86 -7.90
CA ARG A 45 -12.68 6.61 -8.19
C ARG A 45 -13.02 5.12 -8.37
N GLY A 46 -12.04 4.23 -8.16
CA GLY A 46 -12.24 2.79 -8.21
C GLY A 46 -12.84 2.25 -6.91
N ALA A 47 -12.43 1.03 -6.56
CA ALA A 47 -12.93 0.27 -5.44
C ALA A 47 -13.03 1.08 -4.16
N ARG A 48 -14.13 0.84 -3.45
CA ARG A 48 -14.41 1.37 -2.11
C ARG A 48 -14.20 0.26 -1.08
N PRO A 49 -13.98 0.62 0.20
CA PRO A 49 -13.93 -0.36 1.27
C PRO A 49 -15.17 -1.24 1.29
N ALA A 50 -14.98 -2.53 1.55
CA ALA A 50 -16.04 -3.49 1.76
C ALA A 50 -15.75 -4.35 3.00
N TRP A 51 -16.77 -5.05 3.48
CA TRP A 51 -16.64 -6.03 4.55
C TRP A 51 -16.01 -7.32 4.04
N GLY A 52 -15.26 -8.00 4.90
CA GLY A 52 -14.57 -9.25 4.58
C GLY A 52 -13.14 -9.28 5.10
N ASP A 53 -12.52 -10.45 4.96
CA ASP A 53 -11.12 -10.69 5.32
C ASP A 53 -10.23 -10.38 4.11
N TYR A 54 -9.14 -9.65 4.32
CA TYR A 54 -8.19 -9.23 3.29
C TYR A 54 -6.79 -9.78 3.55
N ALA A 55 -6.08 -10.04 2.46
CA ALA A 55 -4.63 -10.14 2.47
C ALA A 55 -4.02 -8.80 2.05
N VAL A 56 -2.98 -8.38 2.76
CA VAL A 56 -2.15 -7.23 2.42
C VAL A 56 -0.72 -7.72 2.22
N GLU A 57 -0.17 -7.47 1.04
CA GLU A 57 1.24 -7.71 0.73
C GLU A 57 1.93 -6.37 0.53
N ILE A 58 3.02 -6.15 1.26
CA ILE A 58 3.83 -4.93 1.18
C ILE A 58 5.25 -5.34 0.79
N ARG A 59 5.70 -4.83 -0.35
CA ARG A 59 7.09 -4.90 -0.79
C ARG A 59 7.73 -3.54 -0.65
N MET A 60 8.80 -3.49 0.11
CA MET A 60 9.69 -2.35 0.17
C MET A 60 10.84 -2.59 -0.80
N GLU A 61 10.74 -1.98 -1.97
CA GLU A 61 11.72 -2.12 -3.04
C GLU A 61 12.86 -1.10 -2.85
N HIS A 62 14.10 -1.57 -2.76
CA HIS A 62 15.29 -0.74 -2.65
C HIS A 62 16.28 -1.05 -3.79
N VAL A 63 17.18 -0.11 -4.06
CA VAL A 63 18.30 -0.28 -4.99
C VAL A 63 19.59 -0.34 -4.19
N GLY A 64 20.41 -1.37 -4.40
CA GLY A 64 21.64 -1.58 -3.63
C GLY A 64 21.34 -1.94 -2.18
N ASP A 65 22.11 -1.39 -1.23
CA ASP A 65 21.94 -1.71 0.18
C ASP A 65 20.57 -1.23 0.72
N PRO A 66 19.81 -2.09 1.42
CA PRO A 66 18.53 -1.68 1.97
C PRO A 66 18.72 -0.61 3.05
N PRO A 67 17.91 0.47 3.07
CA PRO A 67 17.92 1.40 4.19
C PRO A 67 17.64 0.67 5.51
N TRP A 68 18.27 1.16 6.57
CA TRP A 68 18.01 0.67 7.91
C TRP A 68 16.64 1.16 8.38
N MET A 69 15.63 0.36 8.06
CA MET A 69 14.23 0.62 8.35
C MET A 69 13.55 -0.64 8.88
N ASP A 70 12.70 -0.43 9.87
CA ASP A 70 11.95 -1.46 10.57
C ASP A 70 10.65 -1.77 9.81
N LEU A 71 10.51 -3.01 9.34
CA LEU A 71 9.44 -3.38 8.40
C LEU A 71 8.06 -3.38 9.05
N ASP A 72 7.96 -3.74 10.32
CA ASP A 72 6.70 -3.70 11.08
C ASP A 72 6.21 -2.25 11.27
N ASN A 73 7.10 -1.30 11.56
CA ASN A 73 6.78 0.12 11.69
C ASN A 73 6.37 0.71 10.33
N LEU A 74 7.07 0.34 9.26
CA LEU A 74 6.66 0.69 7.90
C LEU A 74 5.27 0.14 7.59
N ALA A 75 5.04 -1.16 7.83
CA ALA A 75 3.78 -1.81 7.55
C ALA A 75 2.63 -1.20 8.36
N LYS A 76 2.84 -0.93 9.65
CA LYS A 76 1.87 -0.23 10.51
C LYS A 76 1.47 1.12 9.93
N ALA A 77 2.44 1.90 9.44
CA ALA A 77 2.18 3.21 8.86
C ALA A 77 1.43 3.13 7.53
N LEU A 78 1.76 2.15 6.68
CA LEU A 78 1.11 1.93 5.39
C LEU A 78 -0.32 1.39 5.55
N LEU A 79 -0.54 0.46 6.48
CA LEU A 79 -1.88 -0.02 6.85
C LEU A 79 -2.77 1.12 7.34
N ASP A 80 -2.25 1.98 8.22
CA ASP A 80 -2.99 3.16 8.67
C ASP A 80 -3.25 4.18 7.55
N ALA A 81 -2.37 4.26 6.56
CA ALA A 81 -2.52 5.14 5.40
C ALA A 81 -3.64 4.69 4.45
N ILE A 82 -3.81 3.39 4.23
CA ILE A 82 -4.82 2.83 3.31
C ILE A 82 -6.15 2.48 4.00
N LYS A 83 -6.17 2.40 5.33
CA LYS A 83 -7.38 2.21 6.14
C LYS A 83 -8.42 3.30 5.87
N GLY A 84 -9.69 2.90 5.80
CA GLY A 84 -10.81 3.76 5.44
C GLY A 84 -10.95 4.01 3.93
N PHE A 85 -9.94 3.65 3.13
CA PHE A 85 -9.96 3.77 1.67
C PHE A 85 -10.02 2.42 0.96
N VAL A 86 -9.29 1.43 1.46
CA VAL A 86 -9.22 0.08 0.87
C VAL A 86 -10.04 -0.94 1.67
N PHE A 87 -10.03 -0.84 3.00
CA PHE A 87 -10.86 -1.60 3.94
C PHE A 87 -11.31 -0.67 5.06
N HIS A 88 -12.35 -1.02 5.82
CA HIS A 88 -12.88 -0.15 6.87
C HIS A 88 -11.96 -0.11 8.10
N ASP A 89 -11.40 -1.26 8.48
CA ASP A 89 -10.67 -1.44 9.73
C ASP A 89 -9.49 -2.42 9.59
N ASP A 90 -8.46 -2.27 10.42
CA ASP A 90 -7.28 -3.15 10.36
C ASP A 90 -7.56 -4.57 10.85
N SER A 91 -8.61 -4.77 11.66
CA SER A 91 -9.13 -6.11 12.02
C SER A 91 -9.57 -6.94 10.80
N GLN A 92 -9.82 -6.30 9.66
CA GLN A 92 -10.14 -7.00 8.41
C GLN A 92 -8.90 -7.58 7.71
N VAL A 93 -7.68 -7.26 8.15
CA VAL A 93 -6.45 -7.80 7.58
C VAL A 93 -6.13 -9.14 8.24
N ALA A 94 -6.53 -10.23 7.60
CA ALA A 94 -6.32 -11.59 8.12
C ALA A 94 -4.98 -12.21 7.66
N ARG A 95 -4.33 -11.65 6.64
CA ARG A 95 -2.97 -12.00 6.24
C ARG A 95 -2.16 -10.75 5.93
N LEU A 96 -0.97 -10.66 6.51
CA LEU A 96 -0.01 -9.59 6.24
C LEU A 96 1.34 -10.21 5.86
N LEU A 97 1.86 -9.85 4.68
CA LEU A 97 3.23 -10.16 4.26
C LEU A 97 3.96 -8.83 4.06
N VAL A 98 5.14 -8.70 4.66
CA VAL A 98 5.99 -7.51 4.52
C VAL A 98 7.41 -7.99 4.25
N GLU A 99 7.97 -7.56 3.13
CA GLU A 99 9.29 -8.01 2.70
C GLU A 99 10.13 -6.85 2.15
N ARG A 100 11.45 -6.96 2.34
CA ARG A 100 12.42 -6.19 1.55
C ARG A 100 12.63 -6.89 0.23
N PHE A 101 12.69 -6.12 -0.84
CA PHE A 101 12.89 -6.63 -2.18
C PHE A 101 13.94 -5.77 -2.87
N GLU A 102 14.96 -6.39 -3.47
CA GLU A 102 15.89 -5.67 -4.32
C GLU A 102 15.21 -5.43 -5.67
N GLY A 103 14.89 -4.17 -5.96
CA GLY A 103 14.13 -3.75 -7.13
C GLY A 103 14.95 -2.84 -8.04
N GLU A 104 14.32 -2.40 -9.13
CA GLU A 104 14.95 -1.47 -10.09
C GLU A 104 14.87 0.00 -9.64
N ARG A 105 14.05 0.29 -8.63
CA ARG A 105 13.83 1.63 -8.08
C ARG A 105 13.40 1.56 -6.63
N GLU A 106 13.63 2.65 -5.91
CA GLU A 106 13.11 2.83 -4.56
C GLU A 106 11.61 3.09 -4.59
N GLN A 107 10.81 2.15 -4.09
CA GLN A 107 9.35 2.30 -4.01
C GLN A 107 8.73 1.37 -2.97
N ILE A 108 7.51 1.68 -2.58
CA ILE A 108 6.63 0.77 -1.85
C ILE A 108 5.59 0.22 -2.83
N HIS A 109 5.43 -1.09 -2.86
CA HIS A 109 4.37 -1.76 -3.60
C HIS A 109 3.43 -2.45 -2.61
N ILE A 110 2.14 -2.12 -2.66
CA ILE A 110 1.10 -2.70 -1.82
C ILE A 110 0.07 -3.40 -2.71
N ARG A 111 -0.23 -4.66 -2.38
CA ARG A 111 -1.37 -5.39 -2.95
C ARG A 111 -2.37 -5.67 -1.84
N VAL A 112 -3.64 -5.42 -2.10
CA VAL A 112 -4.73 -5.76 -1.20
C VAL A 112 -5.80 -6.49 -1.97
N TYR A 113 -6.17 -7.67 -1.49
CA TYR A 113 -7.18 -8.51 -2.14
C TYR A 113 -7.98 -9.29 -1.11
N ALA A 114 -9.24 -9.58 -1.45
CA ALA A 114 -10.13 -10.32 -0.58
C ALA A 114 -9.69 -11.79 -0.48
N LEU A 115 -9.69 -12.34 0.73
CA LEU A 115 -9.51 -13.76 0.95
C LEU A 115 -10.83 -14.48 0.67
N LYS A 116 -10.85 -15.33 -0.35
CA LYS A 116 -11.98 -16.24 -0.57
C LYS A 116 -11.93 -17.31 0.53
N ARG A 117 -13.00 -17.41 1.30
CA ARG A 117 -13.22 -18.51 2.24
C ARG A 117 -13.60 -19.78 1.50
#